data_AF-A0A318DWG9-F1
#
_entry.id   AF-A0A318DWG9-F1
#
_cell.length_a   1.000
_cell.length_b   1.000
_cell.length_c   1.000
_cell.angle_alpha   90.00
_cell.angle_beta   90.00
_cell.angle_gamma   90.00
#
_symmetry.space_group_name_H-M   'P 1'
#
loop_
_entity.id
_entity.type
_entity.pdbx_description
1 polymer ?
#
loop_
_entity_poly.entity_id
_entity_poly.type
_entity_poly.pdbx_seq_one_letter_code
_entity_poly.pdbx_strand_id
1 'polypeptide(L)' 'MVKDSARYASTGGWGYGRFIDGTPADEAQHRTCDGCHQARVKDHDRVFTRYAP' A
#
# COMPACT_ATOMS: atom_id res chain seq x y z
N MET A 1 -2.43 -5.84 0.07
CA MET A 1 -1.45 -5.12 0.91
C MET A 1 -0.94 -6.06 1.99
N VAL A 2 0.32 -5.96 2.36
CA VAL A 2 0.95 -6.81 3.38
C VAL A 2 1.70 -5.93 4.38
N LYS A 3 1.55 -6.19 5.68
CA LYS A 3 2.30 -5.49 6.72
C LYS A 3 3.55 -6.28 7.09
N ASP A 4 4.71 -5.67 6.87
CA ASP A 4 6.02 -6.17 7.26
C ASP A 4 6.96 -4.97 7.42
N SER A 5 7.23 -4.60 8.67
CA SER A 5 8.02 -3.41 9.01
C SER A 5 9.49 -3.53 8.61
N ALA A 6 10.03 -4.75 8.58
CA ALA A 6 11.42 -4.97 8.18
C ALA A 6 11.55 -4.87 6.66
N ARG A 7 10.66 -5.54 5.92
CA ARG A 7 10.72 -5.59 4.45
C ARG A 7 10.31 -4.27 3.79
N TYR A 8 9.37 -3.53 4.37
CA TYR A 8 8.76 -2.35 3.77
C TYR A 8 8.99 -1.07 4.61
N ALA A 9 10.19 -0.90 5.16
CA ALA A 9 10.53 0.23 6.03
C ALA A 9 10.28 1.60 5.36
N SER A 10 10.49 1.72 4.03
CA SER A 10 10.31 2.98 3.28
C SER A 10 8.86 3.42 3.09
N THR A 11 7.89 2.53 3.29
CA THR A 11 6.44 2.81 3.12
C THR A 11 5.68 2.71 4.44
N GLY A 12 6.40 2.85 5.57
CA GLY A 12 5.80 2.71 6.90
C GLY A 12 5.41 1.28 7.26
N GLY A 13 6.08 0.28 6.67
CA GLY A 13 5.87 -1.14 6.92
C GLY A 13 4.81 -1.80 6.05
N TRP A 14 4.39 -1.16 4.95
CA TRP A 14 3.31 -1.65 4.09
C TRP A 14 3.75 -1.92 2.65
N GLY A 15 3.62 -3.18 2.23
CA GLY A 15 3.80 -3.62 0.86
C GLY A 15 2.50 -3.55 0.06
N TYR A 16 2.57 -3.02 -1.15
CA TYR A 16 1.46 -2.93 -2.09
C TYR A 16 1.71 -3.87 -3.27
N GLY A 17 0.64 -4.50 -3.76
CA GLY A 17 0.68 -5.42 -4.87
C GLY A 17 -0.60 -5.31 -5.67
N ARG A 18 -0.46 -5.31 -6.99
CA ARG A 18 -1.56 -5.34 -7.95
C ARG A 18 -1.38 -6.58 -8.81
N PHE A 19 -2.47 -7.31 -8.99
CA PHE A 19 -2.50 -8.50 -9.80
C PHE A 19 -3.60 -8.36 -10.85
N ILE A 20 -3.29 -8.71 -12.09
CA ILE A 20 -4.23 -8.74 -13.21
C ILE A 20 -4.29 -10.20 -13.63
N ASP A 21 -5.47 -10.80 -13.50
CA ASP A 21 -5.70 -12.22 -13.81
C ASP A 21 -4.69 -13.16 -13.11
N GLY A 22 -4.39 -12.87 -11.83
CA GLY A 22 -3.43 -13.63 -11.03
C GLY A 22 -1.95 -13.33 -11.31
N THR A 23 -1.65 -12.53 -12.33
CA THR A 23 -0.27 -12.14 -12.68
C THR A 23 0.10 -10.82 -12.02
N PRO A 24 1.28 -10.68 -11.38
CA PRO A 24 1.74 -9.41 -10.82
C PRO A 24 1.85 -8.33 -11.89
N ALA A 25 1.35 -7.13 -11.59
CA ALA A 25 1.65 -5.94 -12.38
C ALA A 25 3.08 -5.46 -12.13
N ASP A 26 3.51 -4.46 -12.91
CA ASP A 26 4.81 -3.79 -12.74
C ASP A 26 4.94 -3.15 -11.34
N GLU A 27 6.11 -3.31 -10.74
CA GLU A 27 6.48 -2.69 -9.46
C GLU A 27 6.29 -1.17 -9.46
N ALA A 28 6.52 -0.51 -10.60
CA ALA A 28 6.27 0.92 -10.75
C ALA A 28 4.82 1.28 -10.38
N GLN A 29 3.86 0.43 -10.71
CA GLN A 29 2.45 0.64 -10.35
C GLN A 29 2.23 0.48 -8.84
N HIS A 30 2.90 -0.48 -8.20
CA HIS A 30 2.78 -0.70 -6.75
C HIS A 30 3.25 0.50 -5.93
N ARG A 31 4.29 1.19 -6.38
CA ARG A 31 4.83 2.38 -5.70
C ARG A 31 3.86 3.56 -5.69
N THR A 32 2.90 3.62 -6.62
CA THR A 32 1.89 4.68 -6.66
C THR A 32 0.84 4.56 -5.55
N CYS A 33 0.71 3.39 -4.91
CA CYS A 33 -0.30 3.13 -3.89
C CYS A 33 0.01 3.83 -2.55
N ASP A 34 1.27 3.83 -2.10
CA ASP A 34 1.62 4.39 -0.78
C ASP A 34 1.31 5.88 -0.68
N GLY A 35 1.50 6.66 -1.75
CA GLY A 35 1.23 8.10 -1.70
C GLY A 35 -0.21 8.44 -1.25
N CYS A 36 -1.21 7.71 -1.76
CA CYS A 36 -2.61 7.90 -1.36
C CYS A 36 -2.84 7.42 0.08
N HIS A 37 -2.34 6.23 0.44
CA HIS A 37 -2.50 5.66 1.77
C HIS A 37 -1.79 6.47 2.85
N GLN A 38 -0.62 7.02 2.55
CA GLN A 38 0.09 7.96 3.39
C GLN A 38 -0.70 9.26 3.57
N ALA A 39 -1.23 9.82 2.50
CA ALA A 39 -1.93 11.10 2.56
C ALA A 39 -3.27 11.00 3.32
N ARG A 40 -4.00 9.89 3.16
CA ARG A 40 -5.39 9.78 3.61
C ARG A 40 -5.58 9.00 4.90
N VAL A 41 -4.71 8.04 5.20
CA VAL A 41 -4.90 7.07 6.29
C VAL A 41 -3.61 6.74 7.05
N LYS A 42 -2.64 7.67 7.10
CA LYS A 42 -1.42 7.50 7.91
C LYS A 42 -1.70 7.19 9.39
N ASP A 43 -2.72 7.82 9.96
CA ASP A 43 -3.07 7.68 11.38
C ASP A 43 -3.97 6.46 11.64
N HIS A 44 -4.28 5.71 10.58
CA HIS A 44 -5.05 4.47 10.60
C HIS A 44 -4.23 3.30 10.03
N ASP A 45 -2.92 3.28 10.30
CA ASP A 45 -2.01 2.22 9.88
C ASP A 45 -2.05 1.96 8.37
N ARG A 46 -2.15 3.03 7.56
CA ARG A 46 -2.25 2.95 6.10
C ARG A 46 -3.48 2.16 5.60
N VAL A 47 -4.50 1.90 6.41
CA VAL A 47 -5.71 1.16 6.02
C VAL A 47 -6.94 2.07 6.02
N PHE A 48 -7.71 2.03 4.94
CA PHE A 48 -9.05 2.59 4.91
C PHE A 48 -10.01 1.68 5.67
N THR A 49 -10.11 1.86 6.98
CA THR A 49 -11.08 1.14 7.84
C THR A 49 -12.51 1.69 7.70
N ARG A 50 -12.67 2.75 6.90
CA ARG A 50 -13.91 3.36 6.43
C ARG A 50 -13.70 3.79 4.98
N TYR A 51 -14.77 3.90 4.19
CA TYR A 51 -14.66 4.39 2.82
C TYR A 51 -14.04 5.80 2.78
N ALA A 52 -13.15 6.01 1.82
CA ALA A 52 -12.61 7.33 1.54
C ALA A 52 -13.73 8.26 1.04
N PRO A 53 -13.74 9.55 1.42
CA PRO A 53 -14.65 10.54 0.83
C PRO A 53 -14.45 10.68 -0.68
#